data_AF-A0A5S9F6T7-F1
#
_entry.id   AF-A0A5S9F6T7-F1
#
_cell.length_a   1.000
_cell.length_b   1.000
_cell.length_c   1.000
_cell.angle_alpha   90.00
_cell.angle_beta   90.00
_cell.angle_gamma   90.00
#
_symmetry.space_group_name_H-M   'P 1'
#
loop_
_entity.id
_entity.type
_entity.pdbx_description
1 polymer ?
#
loop_
_entity_poly.entity_id
_entity_poly.type
_entity_poly.pdbx_seq_one_letter_code
_entity_poly.pdbx_strand_id
1 'polypeptide(L)'
;MIKVLFIVSLCWCLGCQSPAPQKPPKPLFEHFAPRKDTKNPAWGNKLQDIKNHEVFYENNFEDLVTTAHEATHDISIHFRMNEQKYYANKINAFYVFDNHVAIIENPPVPLSKVYAFIPKVLRGELFAHYFPSPDYENNPLYIWEEWVAYTNGAEVGLDLVQNELWKQGRRDTLLAMLEFLVYSAALVQAAQQLSPQYYKEYENFRKFFAWNAQRTWRVYKQARDLAPFDNKSHREYLQILQSNQSAVPLFSLIQEYMK
;
A
#
# COMPACT_ATOMS: atom_id res chain seq x y z
N MET A 1 42.64 42.32 -12.35
CA MET A 1 41.57 41.38 -11.96
C MET A 1 41.64 40.18 -12.89
N ILE A 2 42.14 39.05 -12.41
CA ILE A 2 42.36 37.84 -13.21
C ILE A 2 41.11 36.96 -13.11
N LYS A 3 40.43 36.72 -14.23
CA LYS A 3 39.34 35.75 -14.34
C LYS A 3 39.95 34.34 -14.43
N VAL A 4 39.81 33.56 -13.37
CA VAL A 4 40.16 32.13 -13.37
C VAL A 4 38.97 31.37 -13.96
N LEU A 5 39.19 30.79 -15.14
CA LEU A 5 38.22 29.95 -15.85
C LEU A 5 38.38 28.51 -15.33
N PHE A 6 37.44 28.03 -14.51
CA PHE A 6 37.39 26.63 -14.10
C PHE A 6 36.82 25.78 -15.25
N ILE A 7 37.70 25.06 -15.95
CA ILE A 7 37.31 24.01 -16.89
C ILE A 7 37.07 22.73 -16.07
N VAL A 8 35.80 22.42 -15.81
CA VAL A 8 35.40 21.13 -15.24
C VAL A 8 35.39 20.12 -16.39
N SER A 9 36.45 19.33 -16.49
CA SER A 9 36.53 18.21 -17.43
C SER A 9 35.65 17.06 -16.94
N LEU A 10 34.44 16.93 -17.50
CA LEU A 10 33.58 15.78 -17.28
C LEU A 10 34.17 14.56 -18.02
N CYS A 11 34.90 13.73 -17.28
CA CYS A 11 35.28 12.39 -17.73
C CYS A 11 34.04 11.49 -17.66
N TRP A 12 33.34 11.30 -18.79
CA TRP A 12 32.32 10.27 -18.93
C TRP A 12 33.00 8.91 -19.01
N CYS A 13 33.05 8.17 -17.90
CA CYS A 13 33.43 6.77 -17.91
C CYS A 13 32.43 5.96 -18.73
N LEU A 14 32.89 5.50 -19.90
CA LEU A 14 32.24 4.46 -20.70
C LEU A 14 32.16 3.17 -19.87
N GLY A 15 30.96 2.62 -19.70
CA GLY A 15 30.80 1.16 -19.67
C GLY A 15 30.30 0.46 -18.39
N CYS A 16 29.77 1.15 -17.37
CA CYS A 16 28.98 0.46 -16.36
C CYS A 16 27.57 0.21 -16.91
N GLN A 17 27.38 -0.91 -17.62
CA GLN A 17 26.02 -1.45 -17.81
C GLN A 17 25.46 -1.70 -16.43
N SER A 18 24.49 -0.87 -16.01
CA SER A 18 23.75 -1.15 -14.79
C SER A 18 23.16 -2.56 -14.92
N PRO A 19 23.35 -3.45 -13.92
CA PRO A 19 22.79 -4.79 -13.98
C PRO A 19 21.29 -4.68 -14.29
N ALA A 20 20.78 -5.59 -15.12
CA ALA A 20 19.35 -5.66 -15.39
C ALA A 20 18.59 -5.65 -14.05
N PRO A 21 17.52 -4.84 -13.92
CA PRO A 21 16.78 -4.74 -12.67
C PRO A 21 16.37 -6.14 -12.22
N GLN A 22 16.88 -6.56 -11.07
CA GLN A 22 16.51 -7.85 -10.50
C GLN A 22 15.02 -7.78 -10.19
N LYS A 23 14.25 -8.79 -10.62
CA LYS A 23 12.85 -8.87 -10.21
C LYS A 23 12.81 -8.82 -8.68
N PRO A 24 11.96 -7.95 -8.11
CA PRO A 24 11.89 -7.80 -6.68
C PRO A 24 11.54 -9.15 -6.06
N PRO A 25 12.10 -9.45 -4.88
CA PRO A 25 11.83 -10.69 -4.20
C PRO A 25 10.34 -10.79 -3.87
N LYS A 26 9.70 -11.92 -4.23
CA LYS A 26 8.29 -12.17 -3.93
C LYS A 26 8.09 -12.35 -2.41
N PRO A 27 7.09 -11.71 -1.79
CA PRO A 27 6.72 -12.02 -0.42
C PRO A 27 6.23 -13.47 -0.30
N LEU A 28 6.33 -14.00 0.91
CA LEU A 28 5.73 -15.27 1.27
C LEU A 28 4.23 -15.06 1.44
N PHE A 29 3.47 -15.76 0.62
CA PHE A 29 2.03 -15.84 0.72
C PHE A 29 1.61 -17.22 1.20
N GLU A 30 0.63 -17.24 2.10
CA GLU A 30 -0.13 -18.44 2.44
C GLU A 30 -1.33 -18.55 1.51
N HIS A 31 -1.71 -19.79 1.20
CA HIS A 31 -2.91 -20.06 0.42
C HIS A 31 -4.15 -19.96 1.32
N PHE A 32 -5.12 -19.15 0.92
CA PHE A 32 -6.40 -19.02 1.59
C PHE A 32 -7.51 -19.34 0.60
N ALA A 33 -8.07 -20.55 0.68
CA ALA A 33 -9.09 -20.98 -0.26
C ALA A 33 -10.41 -20.20 -0.07
N PRO A 34 -11.24 -20.08 -1.12
CA PRO A 34 -12.56 -19.47 -1.00
C PRO A 34 -13.42 -20.26 -0.01
N ARG A 35 -14.19 -19.54 0.80
CA ARG A 35 -15.07 -20.11 1.83
C ARG A 35 -16.53 -20.18 1.39
N LYS A 36 -16.86 -19.43 0.33
CA LYS A 36 -18.18 -19.37 -0.28
C LYS A 36 -18.01 -19.54 -1.80
N ASP A 37 -19.06 -19.97 -2.47
CA ASP A 37 -19.19 -19.94 -3.94
C ASP A 37 -20.39 -19.08 -4.33
N THR A 38 -20.43 -17.86 -3.79
CA THR A 38 -21.45 -16.88 -4.16
C THR A 38 -21.17 -16.39 -5.58
N LYS A 39 -22.23 -16.01 -6.30
CA LYS A 39 -22.12 -15.42 -7.64
C LYS A 39 -23.04 -14.22 -7.76
N ASN A 40 -22.50 -13.07 -8.12
CA ASN A 40 -23.28 -11.89 -8.45
C ASN A 40 -22.69 -11.21 -9.70
N PRO A 41 -23.43 -11.16 -10.82
CA PRO A 41 -22.93 -10.56 -12.06
C PRO A 41 -22.61 -9.06 -11.94
N ALA A 42 -23.11 -8.38 -10.90
CA ALA A 42 -22.83 -6.97 -10.67
C ALA A 42 -21.48 -6.71 -9.96
N TRP A 43 -20.81 -7.74 -9.44
CA TRP A 43 -19.58 -7.57 -8.66
C TRP A 43 -18.30 -7.50 -9.50
N GLY A 44 -18.32 -7.94 -10.76
CA GLY A 44 -17.08 -8.18 -11.48
C GLY A 44 -16.27 -9.32 -10.84
N ASN A 45 -15.07 -9.57 -11.34
CA ASN A 45 -14.25 -10.69 -10.89
C ASN A 45 -13.57 -10.40 -9.55
N LYS A 46 -13.11 -9.16 -9.33
CA LYS A 46 -12.31 -8.82 -8.14
C LYS A 46 -13.15 -8.76 -6.87
N LEU A 47 -14.33 -8.14 -6.90
CA LEU A 47 -15.20 -8.16 -5.72
C LEU A 47 -15.77 -9.56 -5.48
N GLN A 48 -16.06 -10.31 -6.55
CA GLN A 48 -16.50 -11.69 -6.41
C GLN A 48 -15.48 -12.55 -5.64
N ASP A 49 -14.19 -12.37 -5.93
CA ASP A 49 -13.11 -13.01 -5.20
C ASP A 49 -13.11 -12.63 -3.71
N ILE A 50 -13.15 -11.34 -3.37
CA ILE A 50 -13.22 -10.88 -1.96
C ILE A 50 -14.44 -11.45 -1.24
N LYS A 51 -15.63 -11.38 -1.85
CA LYS A 51 -16.88 -11.85 -1.24
C LYS A 51 -16.87 -13.35 -0.99
N ASN A 52 -16.16 -14.12 -1.81
CA ASN A 52 -15.99 -15.55 -1.60
C ASN A 52 -15.00 -15.90 -0.48
N HIS A 53 -14.17 -14.94 -0.04
CA HIS A 53 -13.21 -15.10 1.06
C HIS A 53 -13.65 -14.48 2.39
N GLU A 54 -14.66 -13.60 2.36
CA GLU A 54 -15.25 -12.94 3.53
C GLU A 54 -15.79 -13.95 4.57
N VAL A 55 -15.60 -13.66 5.86
CA VAL A 55 -15.85 -14.64 6.95
C VAL A 55 -16.98 -14.25 7.89
N PHE A 56 -16.97 -13.01 8.40
CA PHE A 56 -17.82 -12.63 9.54
C PHE A 56 -19.10 -11.95 9.11
N TYR A 57 -18.99 -10.74 8.56
CA TYR A 57 -20.12 -9.93 8.19
C TYR A 57 -20.35 -10.02 6.69
N GLU A 58 -21.60 -9.90 6.26
CA GLU A 58 -21.87 -9.67 4.85
C GLU A 58 -21.81 -8.17 4.60
N ASN A 59 -20.63 -7.66 4.24
CA ASN A 59 -20.49 -6.26 3.84
C ASN A 59 -21.23 -6.07 2.51
N ASN A 60 -22.30 -5.28 2.53
CA ASN A 60 -23.17 -5.07 1.37
C ASN A 60 -23.49 -3.57 1.24
N PHE A 61 -22.45 -2.75 1.19
CA PHE A 61 -22.62 -1.33 0.94
C PHE A 61 -23.05 -1.11 -0.52
N GLU A 62 -23.83 -0.07 -0.78
CA GLU A 62 -24.19 0.32 -2.15
C GLU A 62 -22.93 0.65 -2.98
N ASP A 63 -21.92 1.23 -2.31
CA ASP A 63 -20.60 1.40 -2.89
C ASP A 63 -19.82 0.07 -2.85
N LEU A 64 -19.59 -0.51 -4.02
CA LEU A 64 -18.86 -1.76 -4.18
C LEU A 64 -17.36 -1.61 -3.89
N VAL A 65 -16.79 -0.40 -4.03
CA VAL A 65 -15.41 -0.10 -3.62
C VAL A 65 -15.30 -0.10 -2.11
N THR A 66 -16.25 0.53 -1.41
CA THR A 66 -16.34 0.48 0.06
C THR A 66 -16.58 -0.94 0.54
N THR A 67 -17.47 -1.68 -0.12
CA THR A 67 -17.72 -3.09 0.20
C THR A 67 -16.43 -3.92 0.14
N ALA A 68 -15.61 -3.74 -0.91
CA ALA A 68 -14.33 -4.41 -1.03
C ALA A 68 -13.32 -4.02 0.07
N HIS A 69 -13.30 -2.73 0.45
CA HIS A 69 -12.47 -2.21 1.53
C HIS A 69 -12.84 -2.85 2.87
N GLU A 70 -14.10 -2.76 3.29
CA GLU A 70 -14.57 -3.31 4.57
C GLU A 70 -14.45 -4.84 4.62
N ALA A 71 -14.79 -5.55 3.54
CA ALA A 71 -14.62 -7.00 3.48
C ALA A 71 -13.14 -7.43 3.56
N THR A 72 -12.20 -6.58 3.14
CA THR A 72 -10.76 -6.85 3.31
C THR A 72 -10.36 -6.80 4.79
N HIS A 73 -10.92 -5.88 5.58
CA HIS A 73 -10.72 -5.84 7.03
C HIS A 73 -11.26 -7.11 7.69
N ASP A 74 -12.47 -7.55 7.33
CA ASP A 74 -13.05 -8.78 7.87
C ASP A 74 -12.18 -10.02 7.62
N ILE A 75 -11.62 -10.15 6.42
CA ILE A 75 -10.69 -11.24 6.11
C ILE A 75 -9.43 -11.12 6.98
N SER A 76 -8.88 -9.92 7.14
CA SER A 76 -7.68 -9.67 7.94
C SER A 76 -7.91 -9.99 9.42
N ILE A 77 -9.06 -9.58 9.98
CA ILE A 77 -9.52 -9.91 11.33
C ILE A 77 -9.62 -11.42 11.50
N HIS A 78 -10.16 -12.14 10.51
CA HIS A 78 -10.32 -13.59 10.61
C HIS A 78 -8.99 -14.30 10.86
N PHE A 79 -7.95 -13.94 10.12
CA PHE A 79 -6.62 -14.51 10.31
C PHE A 79 -6.02 -14.17 11.67
N ARG A 80 -6.21 -12.93 12.15
CA ARG A 80 -5.79 -12.56 13.50
C ARG A 80 -6.52 -13.36 14.58
N MET A 81 -7.81 -13.64 14.36
CA MET A 81 -8.71 -14.19 15.38
C MET A 81 -8.87 -15.71 15.39
N ASN A 82 -8.60 -16.43 14.31
CA ASN A 82 -8.93 -17.86 14.24
C ASN A 82 -7.72 -18.75 14.03
N GLU A 83 -6.61 -18.22 13.53
CA GLU A 83 -5.35 -18.94 13.47
C GLU A 83 -4.60 -18.69 14.79
N GLN A 84 -4.81 -19.55 15.80
CA GLN A 84 -4.20 -19.44 17.14
C GLN A 84 -2.69 -19.18 17.13
N LYS A 85 -2.01 -19.55 16.04
CA LYS A 85 -0.59 -19.27 15.77
C LYS A 85 -0.24 -17.77 15.78
N TYR A 86 -1.22 -16.89 15.60
CA TYR A 86 -1.02 -15.49 15.23
C TYR A 86 -1.42 -14.48 16.34
N TYR A 87 -2.01 -14.96 17.43
CA TYR A 87 -2.61 -14.15 18.52
C TYR A 87 -1.66 -13.36 19.41
N ALA A 88 -0.34 -13.45 19.25
CA ALA A 88 0.58 -12.77 20.16
C ALA A 88 0.68 -11.24 19.94
N ASN A 89 -0.29 -10.59 19.25
CA ASN A 89 -0.24 -9.19 18.79
C ASN A 89 0.98 -8.87 17.90
N LYS A 90 1.71 -9.91 17.50
CA LYS A 90 2.95 -9.77 16.76
C LYS A 90 2.75 -9.80 15.28
N ILE A 91 1.60 -10.15 14.73
CA ILE A 91 1.50 -10.25 13.27
C ILE A 91 0.18 -9.70 12.74
N ASN A 92 0.19 -9.32 11.47
CA ASN A 92 -0.99 -9.01 10.67
C ASN A 92 -1.04 -9.88 9.42
N ALA A 93 -2.25 -10.05 8.92
CA ALA A 93 -2.54 -10.79 7.70
C ALA A 93 -3.14 -9.84 6.68
N PHE A 94 -2.71 -9.95 5.41
CA PHE A 94 -3.16 -9.09 4.34
C PHE A 94 -3.65 -9.92 3.15
N TYR A 95 -4.96 -9.92 2.92
CA TYR A 95 -5.55 -10.58 1.75
C TYR A 95 -5.37 -9.72 0.51
N VAL A 96 -4.84 -10.31 -0.56
CA VAL A 96 -4.43 -9.56 -1.77
C VAL A 96 -4.92 -10.20 -3.07
N PHE A 97 -6.10 -10.81 -3.02
CA PHE A 97 -6.76 -11.57 -4.09
C PHE A 97 -6.13 -12.93 -4.41
N ASP A 98 -6.83 -13.69 -5.26
CA ASP A 98 -6.34 -14.91 -5.90
C ASP A 98 -5.92 -15.98 -4.89
N ASN A 99 -6.63 -16.07 -3.76
CA ASN A 99 -6.33 -16.98 -2.65
C ASN A 99 -4.99 -16.71 -1.93
N HIS A 100 -4.46 -15.48 -1.99
CA HIS A 100 -3.18 -15.14 -1.35
C HIS A 100 -3.37 -14.26 -0.13
N VAL A 101 -2.71 -14.65 0.97
CA VAL A 101 -2.61 -13.87 2.20
C VAL A 101 -1.14 -13.71 2.59
N ALA A 102 -0.69 -12.49 2.82
CA ALA A 102 0.64 -12.25 3.39
C ALA A 102 0.54 -12.18 4.91
N ILE A 103 1.38 -12.94 5.61
CA ILE A 103 1.51 -12.90 7.06
C ILE A 103 2.80 -12.15 7.42
N ILE A 104 2.67 -11.04 8.13
CA ILE A 104 3.77 -10.12 8.42
C ILE A 104 3.82 -9.83 9.91
N GLU A 105 5.00 -9.96 10.51
CA GLU A 105 5.22 -9.59 11.91
C GLU A 105 5.26 -8.06 12.06
N ASN A 106 4.59 -7.53 13.08
CA ASN A 106 4.62 -6.13 13.49
C ASN A 106 6.06 -5.73 13.84
N PRO A 107 6.58 -4.63 13.26
CA PRO A 107 7.80 -4.02 13.78
C PRO A 107 7.56 -3.55 15.21
N PRO A 108 8.55 -3.65 16.12
CA PRO A 108 8.44 -3.12 17.48
C PRO A 108 8.67 -1.61 17.49
N VAL A 109 7.87 -0.90 16.69
CA VAL A 109 7.90 0.55 16.53
C VAL A 109 6.52 1.09 16.89
N PRO A 110 6.40 1.97 17.90
CA PRO A 110 5.12 2.55 18.24
C PRO A 110 4.59 3.38 17.07
N LEU A 111 3.29 3.34 16.85
CA LEU A 111 2.64 4.05 15.76
C LEU A 111 2.90 5.57 15.87
N SER A 112 2.89 6.15 17.09
CA SER A 112 3.29 7.54 17.35
C SER A 112 4.69 7.93 16.83
N LYS A 113 5.63 6.98 16.73
CA LYS A 113 6.97 7.22 16.18
C LYS A 113 6.97 7.25 14.66
N VAL A 114 6.05 6.55 14.01
CA VAL A 114 5.91 6.53 12.55
C VAL A 114 5.52 7.90 12.01
N TYR A 115 4.63 8.62 12.71
CA TYR A 115 4.11 9.91 12.23
C TYR A 115 5.19 10.99 12.09
N ALA A 116 6.26 10.88 12.89
CA ALA A 116 7.40 11.77 12.83
C ALA A 116 8.15 11.67 11.49
N PHE A 117 8.06 10.52 10.81
CA PHE A 117 8.64 10.29 9.49
C PHE A 117 7.75 10.78 8.35
N ILE A 118 6.50 11.17 8.60
CA ILE A 118 5.58 11.68 7.58
C ILE A 118 5.69 13.22 7.51
N PRO A 119 6.28 13.79 6.44
CA PRO A 119 6.40 15.23 6.25
C PRO A 119 5.02 15.89 6.25
N LYS A 120 4.90 17.09 6.85
CA LYS A 120 3.62 17.81 6.92
C LYS A 120 2.94 18.00 5.57
N VAL A 121 3.73 18.22 4.51
CA VAL A 121 3.22 18.40 3.14
C VAL A 121 2.61 17.14 2.52
N LEU A 122 2.83 15.96 3.12
CA LEU A 122 2.28 14.68 2.69
C LEU A 122 1.17 14.16 3.63
N ARG A 123 0.79 14.95 4.64
CA ARG A 123 -0.30 14.63 5.56
C ARG A 123 -1.61 15.08 4.93
N GLY A 124 -2.19 14.22 4.10
CA GLY A 124 -3.46 14.49 3.44
C GLY A 124 -4.66 14.35 4.39
N GLU A 125 -5.87 14.26 3.84
CA GLU A 125 -7.10 14.23 4.64
C GLU A 125 -7.16 13.00 5.54
N LEU A 126 -6.68 11.85 5.04
CA LEU A 126 -6.70 10.61 5.81
C LEU A 126 -5.71 10.66 6.97
N PHE A 127 -4.67 11.49 6.93
CA PHE A 127 -3.75 11.61 8.06
C PHE A 127 -4.48 11.93 9.36
N ALA A 128 -5.44 12.85 9.35
CA ALA A 128 -6.16 13.26 10.56
C ALA A 128 -7.14 12.19 11.06
N HIS A 129 -7.63 11.33 10.18
CA HIS A 129 -8.54 10.24 10.54
C HIS A 129 -7.80 9.05 11.15
N TYR A 130 -6.59 8.78 10.68
CA TYR A 130 -5.82 7.61 11.10
C TYR A 130 -4.74 7.94 12.12
N PHE A 131 -4.40 9.23 12.34
CA PHE A 131 -3.35 9.66 13.26
C PHE A 131 -3.74 10.91 14.09
N PRO A 132 -3.46 10.93 15.41
CA PRO A 132 -2.98 9.81 16.23
C PRO A 132 -4.08 8.79 16.51
N SER A 133 -3.73 7.50 16.53
CA SER A 133 -4.67 6.44 16.88
C SER A 133 -4.16 5.59 18.05
N PRO A 134 -4.54 5.92 19.31
CA PRO A 134 -4.06 5.23 20.51
C PRO A 134 -4.35 3.72 20.52
N ASP A 135 -5.48 3.31 19.94
CA ASP A 135 -5.90 1.90 19.89
C ASP A 135 -4.93 1.03 19.07
N TYR A 136 -4.18 1.64 18.15
CA TYR A 136 -3.20 0.97 17.30
C TYR A 136 -1.75 1.33 17.65
N GLU A 137 -1.49 1.93 18.81
CA GLU A 137 -0.15 2.41 19.20
C GLU A 137 0.91 1.29 19.14
N ASN A 138 0.54 0.08 19.54
CA ASN A 138 1.42 -1.10 19.51
C ASN A 138 1.16 -2.03 18.32
N ASN A 139 0.37 -1.59 17.33
CA ASN A 139 0.03 -2.35 16.13
C ASN A 139 0.26 -1.51 14.87
N PRO A 140 1.51 -1.13 14.56
CA PRO A 140 1.77 -0.14 13.53
C PRO A 140 1.44 -0.63 12.10
N LEU A 141 1.37 -1.95 11.88
CA LEU A 141 0.93 -2.52 10.60
C LEU A 141 -0.56 -2.29 10.31
N TYR A 142 -1.33 -1.71 11.24
CA TYR A 142 -2.65 -1.16 10.93
C TYR A 142 -2.62 -0.21 9.71
N ILE A 143 -1.55 0.58 9.55
CA ILE A 143 -1.34 1.41 8.35
C ILE A 143 -1.34 0.56 7.07
N TRP A 144 -0.73 -0.63 7.12
CA TRP A 144 -0.67 -1.53 5.96
C TRP A 144 -2.01 -2.24 5.72
N GLU A 145 -2.78 -2.47 6.77
CA GLU A 145 -4.14 -3.03 6.65
C GLU A 145 -5.03 -2.07 5.85
N GLU A 146 -5.06 -0.80 6.24
CA GLU A 146 -5.75 0.26 5.50
C GLU A 146 -5.19 0.39 4.07
N TRP A 147 -3.87 0.37 3.91
CA TRP A 147 -3.25 0.45 2.59
C TRP A 147 -3.71 -0.68 1.67
N VAL A 148 -3.75 -1.92 2.17
CA VAL A 148 -4.22 -3.08 1.41
C VAL A 148 -5.72 -2.98 1.14
N ALA A 149 -6.53 -2.58 2.10
CA ALA A 149 -7.98 -2.40 1.94
C ALA A 149 -8.31 -1.34 0.87
N TYR A 150 -7.68 -0.16 0.91
CA TYR A 150 -7.82 0.86 -0.13
C TYR A 150 -7.30 0.37 -1.50
N THR A 151 -6.19 -0.36 -1.54
CA THR A 151 -5.66 -0.93 -2.80
C THR A 151 -6.62 -1.97 -3.38
N ASN A 152 -7.21 -2.83 -2.55
CA ASN A 152 -8.22 -3.80 -2.95
C ASN A 152 -9.48 -3.10 -3.49
N GLY A 153 -9.96 -2.07 -2.78
CA GLY A 153 -11.07 -1.24 -3.24
C GLY A 153 -10.80 -0.59 -4.60
N ALA A 154 -9.60 -0.02 -4.79
CA ALA A 154 -9.20 0.57 -6.06
C ALA A 154 -9.11 -0.47 -7.20
N GLU A 155 -8.62 -1.68 -6.93
CA GLU A 155 -8.63 -2.78 -7.92
C GLU A 155 -10.04 -3.24 -8.28
N VAL A 156 -10.95 -3.32 -7.30
CA VAL A 156 -12.37 -3.60 -7.56
C VAL A 156 -12.98 -2.49 -8.43
N GLY A 157 -12.71 -1.22 -8.11
CA GLY A 157 -13.21 -0.12 -8.93
C GLY A 157 -12.69 -0.18 -10.36
N LEU A 158 -11.40 -0.46 -10.55
CA LEU A 158 -10.81 -0.64 -11.87
C LEU A 158 -11.46 -1.79 -12.65
N ASP A 159 -11.65 -2.94 -12.00
CA ASP A 159 -12.31 -4.12 -12.59
C ASP A 159 -13.75 -3.80 -12.99
N LEU A 160 -14.51 -3.11 -12.15
CA LEU A 160 -15.88 -2.68 -12.45
C LEU A 160 -15.93 -1.74 -13.68
N VAL A 161 -15.00 -0.79 -13.79
CA VAL A 161 -14.94 0.10 -14.97
C VAL A 161 -14.58 -0.68 -16.23
N GLN A 162 -13.60 -1.59 -16.15
CA GLN A 162 -13.16 -2.39 -17.29
C GLN A 162 -14.21 -3.37 -17.81
N ASN A 163 -15.13 -3.81 -16.94
CA ASN A 163 -16.22 -4.71 -17.29
C ASN A 163 -17.56 -3.98 -17.53
N GLU A 164 -17.56 -2.64 -17.64
CA GLU A 164 -18.78 -1.84 -17.84
C GLU A 164 -19.84 -2.02 -16.72
N LEU A 165 -19.40 -2.39 -15.51
CA LEU A 165 -20.23 -2.59 -14.33
C LEU A 165 -20.22 -1.40 -13.37
N TRP A 166 -19.38 -0.40 -13.62
CA TRP A 166 -19.25 0.78 -12.78
C TRP A 166 -20.54 1.61 -12.77
N LYS A 167 -21.12 1.80 -11.59
CA LYS A 167 -22.35 2.57 -11.38
C LYS A 167 -22.17 3.73 -10.40
N GLN A 168 -21.00 3.84 -9.81
CA GLN A 168 -20.69 4.86 -8.82
C GLN A 168 -20.33 6.19 -9.51
N GLY A 169 -20.42 7.30 -8.78
CA GLY A 169 -19.92 8.58 -9.24
C GLY A 169 -18.38 8.63 -9.27
N ARG A 170 -17.81 9.84 -9.35
CA ARG A 170 -16.37 10.04 -9.18
C ARG A 170 -15.92 9.60 -7.78
N ARG A 171 -14.68 9.09 -7.67
CA ARG A 171 -14.12 8.54 -6.44
C ARG A 171 -12.64 8.90 -6.23
N ASP A 172 -12.29 9.10 -4.96
CA ASP A 172 -10.93 9.49 -4.52
C ASP A 172 -10.09 8.31 -4.00
N THR A 173 -10.47 7.07 -4.35
CA THR A 173 -9.78 5.86 -3.91
C THR A 173 -8.30 5.84 -4.29
N LEU A 174 -7.92 6.48 -5.41
CA LEU A 174 -6.53 6.58 -5.83
C LEU A 174 -5.70 7.50 -4.91
N LEU A 175 -6.29 8.58 -4.40
CA LEU A 175 -5.60 9.44 -3.43
C LEU A 175 -5.36 8.67 -2.13
N ALA A 176 -6.38 7.97 -1.63
CA ALA A 176 -6.28 7.18 -0.41
C ALA A 176 -5.16 6.12 -0.49
N MET A 177 -5.12 5.37 -1.59
CA MET A 177 -4.06 4.38 -1.84
C MET A 177 -2.65 5.01 -1.87
N LEU A 178 -2.50 6.21 -2.44
CA LEU A 178 -1.22 6.92 -2.49
C LEU A 178 -0.80 7.49 -1.13
N GLU A 179 -1.73 8.04 -0.36
CA GLU A 179 -1.47 8.48 1.02
C GLU A 179 -0.98 7.32 1.87
N PHE A 180 -1.67 6.18 1.81
CA PHE A 180 -1.28 4.99 2.57
C PHE A 180 0.01 4.33 2.08
N LEU A 181 0.37 4.44 0.80
CA LEU A 181 1.71 4.08 0.34
C LEU A 181 2.78 4.93 1.04
N VAL A 182 2.58 6.24 1.17
CA VAL A 182 3.51 7.14 1.86
C VAL A 182 3.59 6.81 3.35
N TYR A 183 2.45 6.60 4.01
CA TYR A 183 2.41 6.25 5.44
C TYR A 183 3.07 4.89 5.69
N SER A 184 2.87 3.94 4.78
CA SER A 184 3.53 2.63 4.80
C SER A 184 5.03 2.74 4.60
N ALA A 185 5.50 3.62 3.71
CA ALA A 185 6.93 3.90 3.53
C ALA A 185 7.54 4.55 4.79
N ALA A 186 6.80 5.43 5.46
CA ALA A 186 7.22 6.00 6.74
C ALA A 186 7.37 4.92 7.82
N LEU A 187 6.50 3.90 7.85
CA LEU A 187 6.67 2.74 8.74
C LEU A 187 7.94 1.95 8.42
N VAL A 188 8.24 1.72 7.14
CA VAL A 188 9.48 1.07 6.71
C VAL A 188 10.70 1.86 7.17
N GLN A 189 10.71 3.18 6.97
CA GLN A 189 11.78 4.05 7.41
C GLN A 189 11.94 4.05 8.94
N ALA A 190 10.82 4.09 9.67
CA ALA A 190 10.83 4.03 11.13
C ALA A 190 11.37 2.69 11.64
N ALA A 191 10.96 1.57 11.03
CA ALA A 191 11.51 0.24 11.34
C ALA A 191 13.02 0.18 11.07
N GLN A 192 13.48 0.71 9.94
CA GLN A 192 14.90 0.77 9.61
C GLN A 192 15.74 1.56 10.62
N GLN A 193 15.23 2.69 11.11
CA GLN A 193 15.98 3.59 12.00
C GLN A 193 15.84 3.22 13.49
N LEU A 194 14.66 2.82 13.91
CA LEU A 194 14.33 2.60 15.32
C LEU A 194 14.39 1.13 15.73
N SER A 195 14.31 0.21 14.76
CA SER A 195 14.44 -1.23 15.00
C SER A 195 15.29 -1.93 13.91
N PRO A 196 16.56 -1.54 13.76
CA PRO A 196 17.41 -2.03 12.67
C PRO A 196 17.60 -3.55 12.67
N GLN A 197 17.59 -4.20 13.83
CA GLN A 197 17.67 -5.66 13.91
C GLN A 197 16.42 -6.33 13.33
N TYR A 198 15.23 -5.88 13.72
CA TYR A 198 13.97 -6.33 13.11
C TYR A 198 14.01 -6.07 11.60
N TYR A 199 14.36 -4.85 11.20
CA TYR A 199 14.41 -4.49 9.78
C TYR A 199 15.41 -5.31 8.99
N LYS A 200 16.43 -5.92 9.60
CA LYS A 200 17.36 -6.85 8.94
C LYS A 200 16.77 -8.26 8.84
N GLU A 201 16.25 -8.78 9.96
CA GLU A 201 15.80 -10.17 10.11
C GLU A 201 14.49 -10.47 9.39
N TYR A 202 13.52 -9.55 9.41
CA TYR A 202 12.18 -9.79 8.88
C TYR A 202 12.09 -9.47 7.39
N GLU A 203 12.72 -10.30 6.57
CA GLU A 203 12.75 -10.10 5.11
C GLU A 203 11.35 -10.02 4.48
N ASN A 204 10.38 -10.80 5.00
CA ASN A 204 9.02 -10.78 4.47
C ASN A 204 8.35 -9.41 4.59
N PHE A 205 8.64 -8.64 5.65
CA PHE A 205 8.18 -7.26 5.80
C PHE A 205 8.63 -6.40 4.61
N ARG A 206 9.94 -6.42 4.30
CA ARG A 206 10.51 -5.66 3.18
C ARG A 206 9.99 -6.14 1.82
N LYS A 207 9.91 -7.46 1.62
CA LYS A 207 9.38 -8.09 0.40
C LYS A 207 7.92 -7.69 0.14
N PHE A 208 7.09 -7.72 1.18
CA PHE A 208 5.68 -7.37 1.05
C PHE A 208 5.49 -5.89 0.75
N PHE A 209 6.23 -5.00 1.42
CA PHE A 209 6.21 -3.57 1.10
C PHE A 209 6.57 -3.32 -0.37
N ALA A 210 7.67 -3.91 -0.86
CA ALA A 210 8.11 -3.79 -2.25
C ALA A 210 7.00 -4.20 -3.24
N TRP A 211 6.44 -5.39 -3.01
CA TRP A 211 5.40 -5.96 -3.84
C TRP A 211 4.12 -5.12 -3.82
N ASN A 212 3.67 -4.68 -2.64
CA ASN A 212 2.43 -3.91 -2.53
C ASN A 212 2.59 -2.46 -3.03
N ALA A 213 3.80 -1.90 -2.98
CA ALA A 213 4.12 -0.60 -3.59
C ALA A 213 4.04 -0.68 -5.13
N GLN A 214 4.59 -1.74 -5.72
CA GLN A 214 4.47 -1.97 -7.16
C GLN A 214 3.03 -2.25 -7.58
N ARG A 215 2.29 -3.02 -6.77
CA ARG A 215 0.86 -3.25 -6.95
C ARG A 215 0.08 -1.93 -6.95
N THR A 216 0.27 -1.11 -5.93
CA THR A 216 -0.31 0.24 -5.83
C THR A 216 -0.03 1.06 -7.08
N TRP A 217 1.22 1.08 -7.53
CA TRP A 217 1.62 1.86 -8.71
C TRP A 217 1.04 1.31 -10.02
N ARG A 218 0.89 -0.02 -10.15
CA ARG A 218 0.22 -0.65 -11.28
C ARG A 218 -1.24 -0.19 -11.35
N VAL A 219 -1.97 -0.29 -10.24
CA VAL A 219 -3.38 0.11 -10.15
C VAL A 219 -3.52 1.59 -10.48
N TYR A 220 -2.71 2.44 -9.86
CA TYR A 220 -2.71 3.88 -10.11
C TYR A 220 -2.52 4.21 -11.60
N LYS A 221 -1.52 3.62 -12.26
CA LYS A 221 -1.26 3.87 -13.69
C LYS A 221 -2.41 3.44 -14.60
N GLN A 222 -3.10 2.35 -14.26
CA GLN A 222 -4.22 1.85 -15.05
C GLN A 222 -5.51 2.67 -14.85
N ALA A 223 -5.71 3.20 -13.64
CA ALA A 223 -6.95 3.86 -13.25
C ALA A 223 -6.94 5.39 -13.41
N ARG A 224 -5.79 6.06 -13.22
CA ARG A 224 -5.70 7.53 -13.05
C ARG A 224 -6.29 8.39 -14.17
N ASP A 225 -6.38 7.84 -15.38
CA ASP A 225 -6.86 8.57 -16.57
C ASP A 225 -8.28 8.12 -16.97
N LEU A 226 -8.91 7.23 -16.19
CA LEU A 226 -10.30 6.82 -16.37
C LEU A 226 -11.24 7.83 -15.70
N ALA A 227 -12.33 8.20 -16.38
CA ALA A 227 -13.25 9.26 -15.93
C ALA A 227 -13.74 9.14 -14.47
N PRO A 228 -14.03 7.94 -13.93
CA PRO A 228 -14.42 7.80 -12.51
C PRO A 228 -13.33 8.15 -11.49
N PHE A 229 -12.06 8.05 -11.89
CA PHE A 229 -10.91 8.22 -10.98
C PHE A 229 -10.05 9.44 -11.29
N ASP A 230 -10.23 10.08 -12.45
CA ASP A 230 -9.44 11.25 -12.86
C ASP A 230 -9.77 12.47 -12.02
N ASN A 231 -9.11 12.59 -10.86
CA ASN A 231 -9.21 13.72 -9.95
C ASN A 231 -7.87 14.45 -9.83
N LYS A 232 -7.92 15.78 -9.79
CA LYS A 232 -6.78 16.66 -9.55
C LYS A 232 -6.02 16.30 -8.26
N SER A 233 -6.73 15.92 -7.20
CA SER A 233 -6.14 15.70 -5.87
C SER A 233 -5.03 14.63 -5.87
N HIS A 234 -5.23 13.48 -6.51
CA HIS A 234 -4.20 12.43 -6.56
C HIS A 234 -2.98 12.85 -7.40
N ARG A 235 -3.17 13.71 -8.41
CA ARG A 235 -2.09 14.24 -9.26
C ARG A 235 -1.27 15.27 -8.50
N GLU A 236 -1.93 16.19 -7.80
CA GLU A 236 -1.27 17.18 -6.95
C GLU A 236 -0.50 16.51 -5.81
N TYR A 237 -1.09 15.50 -5.16
CA TYR A 237 -0.41 14.73 -4.12
C TYR A 237 0.87 14.07 -4.65
N LEU A 238 0.78 13.43 -5.82
CA LEU A 238 1.94 12.81 -6.46
C LEU A 238 2.99 13.85 -6.86
N GLN A 239 2.58 15.01 -7.36
CA GLN A 239 3.50 16.10 -7.69
C GLN A 239 4.24 16.58 -6.43
N ILE A 240 3.56 16.74 -5.30
CA ILE A 240 4.17 17.11 -4.02
C ILE A 240 5.16 16.03 -3.58
N LEU A 241 4.77 14.75 -3.63
CA LEU A 241 5.64 13.61 -3.30
C LEU A 241 6.93 13.59 -4.14
N GLN A 242 6.84 13.94 -5.42
CA GLN A 242 7.97 13.92 -6.36
C GLN A 242 8.88 15.15 -6.29
N SER A 243 8.33 16.32 -5.99
CA SER A 243 9.03 17.60 -6.16
C SER A 243 9.37 18.32 -4.86
N ASN A 244 8.69 18.01 -3.76
CA ASN A 244 8.93 18.70 -2.50
C ASN A 244 10.20 18.16 -1.81
N GLN A 245 11.11 19.04 -1.41
CA GLN A 245 12.37 18.67 -0.76
C GLN A 245 12.18 17.82 0.51
N SER A 246 11.12 18.08 1.28
CA SER A 246 10.84 17.31 2.51
C SER A 246 10.28 15.90 2.24
N ALA A 247 9.76 15.65 1.03
CA ALA A 247 9.24 14.36 0.59
C ALA A 247 10.33 13.42 0.02
N VAL A 248 11.48 13.98 -0.40
CA VAL A 248 12.56 13.26 -1.06
C VAL A 248 12.98 11.96 -0.34
N PRO A 249 13.15 11.91 1.00
CA PRO A 249 13.53 10.68 1.68
C PRO A 249 12.53 9.54 1.47
N LEU A 250 11.24 9.80 1.65
CA LEU A 250 10.19 8.78 1.47
C LEU A 250 10.02 8.41 0.00
N PHE A 251 10.04 9.40 -0.90
CA PHE A 251 9.95 9.12 -2.33
C PHE A 251 11.12 8.27 -2.83
N SER A 252 12.34 8.55 -2.39
CA SER A 252 13.53 7.76 -2.73
C SER A 252 13.41 6.33 -2.21
N LEU A 253 12.93 6.14 -0.99
CA LEU A 253 12.68 4.81 -0.40
C LEU A 253 11.65 4.03 -1.23
N ILE A 254 10.52 4.66 -1.58
CA ILE A 254 9.49 4.05 -2.43
C ILE A 254 10.09 3.66 -3.79
N GLN A 255 10.87 4.54 -4.42
CA GLN A 255 11.54 4.25 -5.69
C GLN A 255 12.56 3.11 -5.59
N GLU A 256 13.33 3.04 -4.50
CA GLU A 256 14.27 1.95 -4.25
C GLU A 256 13.56 0.60 -4.24
N TYR A 257 12.44 0.51 -3.51
CA TYR A 257 11.66 -0.71 -3.37
C TYR A 257 10.84 -1.10 -4.61
N MET A 258 10.62 -0.16 -5.53
CA MET A 258 9.90 -0.42 -6.79
C MET A 258 10.81 -0.87 -7.93
N LYS A 259 12.14 -0.79 -7.80
CA LYS A 259 13.11 -1.26 -8.81
C LYS A 259 13.10 -2.78 -8.93
#